data_AF-A0AAD9C8L1-F1
#
_entry.id   AF-A0AAD9C8L1-F1
#
_cell.length_a   1.000
_cell.length_b   1.000
_cell.length_c   1.000
_cell.angle_alpha   90.00
_cell.angle_beta   90.00
_cell.angle_gamma   90.00
#
_symmetry.space_group_name_H-M   'P 1'
#
loop_
_entity.id
_entity.type
_entity.pdbx_description
1 polymer ?
#
loop_
_entity_poly.entity_id
_entity_poly.type
_entity_poly.pdbx_seq_one_letter_code
_entity_poly.pdbx_strand_id
1 'polypeptide(L)'
;MGFDLNRHWQDPSPWAHPTLHAVKQLIVQMNQDPRVSLEFYIDVHAHSTMLNGFMYGNVFEDEERVQRQAVFPRLLCQNASDFSFSNTSFNKDLVKAGTGRRFLGGLLDDSSYCYTLEVSFYSYDRWQHGARA
;
A
#
# COMPACT_ATOMS: atom_id res chain seq x y z
N MET A 1 -5.83 18.71 14.51
CA MET A 1 -7.27 18.88 14.20
C MET A 1 -8.05 17.56 14.11
N GLY A 2 -7.50 16.42 14.55
CA GLY A 2 -8.28 15.16 14.61
C GLY A 2 -8.73 14.58 13.26
N PHE A 3 -8.21 15.09 12.13
CA PHE A 3 -8.52 14.57 10.80
C PHE A 3 -7.81 13.24 10.53
N ASP A 4 -8.49 12.35 9.83
CA ASP A 4 -7.88 11.16 9.24
C ASP A 4 -6.98 11.58 8.07
N LEU A 5 -5.66 11.58 8.28
CA LEU A 5 -4.68 11.95 7.27
C LEU A 5 -4.79 11.07 6.03
N ASN A 6 -5.16 9.79 6.17
CA ASN A 6 -5.27 8.86 5.05
C ASN A 6 -6.58 9.07 4.25
N ARG A 7 -7.26 10.22 4.41
CA ARG A 7 -8.39 10.66 3.58
C ARG A 7 -8.12 11.95 2.83
N HIS A 8 -6.94 12.55 3.03
CA HIS A 8 -6.62 13.89 2.57
C HIS A 8 -5.44 13.94 1.61
N TRP A 9 -5.07 12.82 0.98
CA TRP A 9 -3.95 12.79 0.02
C TRP A 9 -4.22 13.62 -1.24
N GLN A 10 -5.49 13.74 -1.63
CA GLN A 10 -5.90 14.51 -2.80
C GLN A 10 -5.56 16.00 -2.64
N ASP A 11 -5.96 16.60 -1.52
CA ASP A 11 -5.75 18.02 -1.22
C ASP A 11 -5.31 18.24 0.25
N PRO A 12 -4.04 17.98 0.59
CA PRO A 12 -3.54 18.21 1.93
C PRO A 12 -3.27 19.70 2.17
N SER A 13 -3.93 20.29 3.17
CA SER A 13 -3.62 21.64 3.63
C SER A 13 -2.23 21.70 4.29
N PRO A 14 -1.34 22.65 3.91
CA PRO A 14 -0.06 22.87 4.60
C PRO A 14 -0.21 23.23 6.08
N TRP A 15 -1.35 23.82 6.46
CA TRP A 15 -1.63 24.23 7.83
C TRP A 15 -2.33 23.15 8.64
N ALA A 16 -3.35 22.49 8.07
CA ALA A 16 -4.10 21.45 8.78
C ALA A 16 -3.41 20.07 8.73
N HIS A 17 -2.66 19.77 7.66
CA HIS A 17 -2.02 18.49 7.38
C HIS A 17 -0.53 18.65 6.96
N PRO A 18 0.30 19.38 7.74
CA PRO A 18 1.66 19.75 7.34
C PRO A 18 2.54 18.54 6.98
N THR A 19 2.42 17.44 7.74
CA THR A 19 3.18 16.21 7.50
C THR A 19 2.81 15.55 6.19
N LEU A 20 1.51 15.42 5.92
CA LEU A 20 1.00 14.84 4.68
C LEU A 20 1.38 15.69 3.47
N HIS A 21 1.29 17.01 3.59
CA HIS A 21 1.71 17.94 2.54
C HIS A 21 3.20 17.79 2.23
N ALA A 22 4.06 17.77 3.26
CA ALA A 22 5.51 17.62 3.08
C ALA A 22 5.88 16.27 2.44
N VAL A 23 5.29 15.16 2.90
CA VAL A 23 5.54 13.83 2.32
C VAL A 23 5.08 13.77 0.86
N LYS A 24 3.91 14.33 0.53
CA LYS A 24 3.45 14.41 -0.86
C LYS A 24 4.43 15.18 -1.75
N GLN A 25 4.95 16.31 -1.27
CA GLN A 25 5.95 17.07 -2.03
C GLN A 25 7.24 16.27 -2.23
N LEU A 26 7.73 15.57 -1.21
CA LEU A 26 8.92 14.73 -1.31
C LEU A 26 8.73 13.60 -2.33
N ILE A 27 7.59 12.92 -2.29
CA ILE A 27 7.27 11.84 -3.24
C ILE A 27 7.25 12.37 -4.68
N VAL A 28 6.63 13.54 -4.91
CA VAL A 28 6.61 14.17 -6.25
C VAL A 28 8.02 14.55 -6.70
N GLN A 29 8.84 15.10 -5.82
CA GLN A 29 10.24 15.42 -6.13
C GLN A 29 11.04 14.16 -6.49
N MET A 30 10.85 13.07 -5.76
CA MET A 30 11.49 11.78 -6.06
C MET A 30 11.04 11.20 -7.40
N ASN A 31 9.74 11.27 -7.72
CA ASN A 31 9.22 10.78 -9.01
C ASN A 31 9.72 11.60 -10.20
N GLN A 32 10.08 12.87 -9.99
CA GLN A 32 10.59 13.77 -11.02
C GLN A 32 12.11 13.74 -11.17
N ASP A 33 12.85 13.16 -10.22
CA ASP A 33 14.31 13.07 -10.29
C ASP A 33 14.72 11.86 -11.14
N PRO A 34 15.33 12.05 -12.33
CA PRO A 34 15.70 10.94 -13.21
C PRO A 34 16.79 10.01 -12.63
N ARG A 35 17.40 10.38 -11.50
CA ARG A 35 18.39 9.56 -10.79
C ARG A 35 17.73 8.63 -9.76
N VAL A 36 16.44 8.81 -9.48
CA VAL A 36 15.68 8.05 -8.49
C VAL A 36 14.65 7.18 -9.21
N SER A 37 14.64 5.89 -8.89
CA SER A 37 13.60 4.95 -9.32
C SER A 37 12.65 4.69 -8.15
N LEU A 38 11.47 5.32 -8.17
CA LEU A 38 10.45 5.11 -7.14
C LEU A 38 9.57 3.91 -7.50
N GLU A 39 9.99 2.71 -7.13
CA GLU A 39 9.26 1.48 -7.49
C GLU A 39 8.12 1.16 -6.52
N PHE A 40 8.26 1.51 -5.24
CA PHE A 40 7.30 1.16 -4.20
C PHE A 40 6.93 2.34 -3.31
N TYR A 41 5.62 2.47 -3.08
CA TYR A 41 5.05 3.21 -1.95
C TYR A 41 4.29 2.22 -1.07
N ILE A 42 4.60 2.19 0.24
CA ILE A 42 3.94 1.29 1.19
C ILE A 42 3.46 2.11 2.38
N ASP A 43 2.14 2.20 2.53
CA ASP A 43 1.46 2.82 3.66
C ASP A 43 1.21 1.76 4.74
N VAL A 44 1.90 1.86 5.89
CA VAL A 44 1.82 0.85 6.95
C VAL A 44 0.75 1.22 7.97
N HIS A 45 -0.23 0.34 8.11
CA HIS A 45 -1.36 0.44 9.02
C HIS A 45 -1.41 -0.78 9.93
N ALA A 46 -2.21 -0.64 10.98
CA ALA A 46 -2.47 -1.71 11.90
C ALA A 46 -3.96 -2.03 11.92
N HIS A 47 -4.27 -3.32 11.96
CA HIS A 47 -5.60 -3.83 11.72
C HIS A 47 -6.15 -4.53 12.96
N SER A 48 -7.36 -4.14 13.35
CA SER A 48 -7.96 -4.52 14.63
C SER A 48 -8.79 -5.79 14.62
N THR A 49 -9.01 -6.43 13.47
CA THR A 49 -9.91 -7.59 13.39
C THR A 49 -9.25 -8.79 12.71
N MET A 50 -8.67 -8.60 11.53
CA MET A 50 -7.89 -9.64 10.85
C MET A 50 -6.56 -9.93 11.55
N LEU A 51 -6.20 -11.20 11.55
CA LEU A 51 -4.88 -11.71 11.95
C LEU A 51 -3.91 -11.61 10.76
N ASN A 52 -2.62 -11.78 11.05
CA ASN A 52 -1.52 -11.71 10.07
C ASN A 52 -1.28 -10.30 9.49
N GLY A 53 -0.18 -10.17 8.76
CA GLY A 53 0.07 -9.06 7.85
C GLY A 53 -0.54 -9.35 6.47
N PHE A 54 -1.13 -8.35 5.83
CA PHE A 54 -1.66 -8.49 4.47
C PHE A 54 -1.65 -7.14 3.76
N MET A 55 -1.73 -7.15 2.43
CA MET A 55 -1.68 -5.92 1.65
C MET A 55 -2.99 -5.61 0.94
N TYR A 56 -3.27 -4.32 0.80
CA TYR A 56 -4.16 -3.84 -0.23
C TYR A 56 -3.36 -3.19 -1.36
N GLY A 57 -3.69 -3.54 -2.60
CA GLY A 57 -3.17 -2.89 -3.80
C GLY A 57 -4.29 -2.29 -4.66
N ASN A 58 -3.91 -1.83 -5.85
CA ASN A 58 -4.83 -1.23 -6.82
C ASN A 58 -5.20 -2.23 -7.93
N VAL A 59 -6.37 -2.06 -8.54
CA VAL A 59 -6.71 -2.78 -9.77
C VAL A 59 -6.14 -2.01 -10.94
N PHE A 60 -5.43 -2.72 -11.82
CA PHE A 60 -4.94 -2.20 -13.09
C PHE A 60 -5.65 -2.93 -14.24
N GLU A 61 -5.76 -2.26 -15.39
CA GLU A 61 -6.31 -2.85 -16.61
C GLU A 61 -5.27 -3.66 -17.39
N ASP A 62 -4.01 -3.24 -17.30
CA ASP A 62 -2.87 -3.92 -17.90
C ASP A 62 -2.54 -5.22 -17.17
N GLU A 63 -2.61 -6.35 -17.89
CA GLU A 63 -2.43 -7.68 -17.32
C GLU A 63 -0.99 -7.90 -16.81
N GLU A 64 0.00 -7.38 -17.52
CA GLU A 64 1.40 -7.49 -17.10
C GLU A 64 1.63 -6.77 -15.76
N ARG A 65 1.08 -5.56 -15.61
CA ARG A 65 1.12 -4.79 -14.37
C ARG A 65 0.37 -5.49 -13.24
N VAL A 66 -0.75 -6.16 -13.53
CA VAL A 66 -1.48 -7.00 -12.56
C VAL A 66 -0.61 -8.16 -12.08
N GLN A 67 0.12 -8.82 -12.96
CA GLN A 67 1.02 -9.92 -12.59
C GLN A 67 2.21 -9.40 -11.76
N ARG A 68 2.85 -8.31 -12.21
CA ARG A 68 3.98 -7.69 -11.52
C ARG A 68 3.63 -7.22 -10.11
N GLN A 69 2.47 -6.57 -9.90
CA GLN A 69 2.09 -6.12 -8.56
C GLN A 69 1.88 -7.27 -7.56
N ALA A 70 1.60 -8.48 -8.04
CA ALA A 70 1.41 -9.65 -7.17
C ALA A 70 2.75 -10.27 -6.74
N VAL A 71 3.87 -9.93 -7.38
CA VAL A 71 5.19 -10.51 -7.09
C VAL A 71 5.63 -10.16 -5.67
N PHE A 72 5.56 -8.88 -5.28
CA PHE A 72 6.03 -8.45 -3.96
C PHE A 72 5.23 -9.08 -2.80
N PRO A 73 3.88 -9.08 -2.80
CA PRO A 73 3.12 -9.78 -1.76
C PRO A 73 3.35 -11.30 -1.76
N ARG A 74 3.62 -11.93 -2.92
CA ARG A 74 4.00 -13.36 -2.98
C ARG A 74 5.36 -13.60 -2.32
N LEU A 75 6.33 -12.71 -2.55
CA LEU A 75 7.63 -12.77 -1.88
C LEU A 75 7.49 -12.59 -0.37
N LEU A 76 6.67 -11.65 0.09
CA LEU A 76 6.37 -11.50 1.53
C LEU A 76 5.79 -12.79 2.10
N CYS A 77 4.79 -13.39 1.46
CA CYS A 77 4.20 -14.66 1.88
C CYS A 77 5.22 -15.81 1.96
N GLN A 78 6.25 -15.82 1.11
CA GLN A 78 7.29 -16.85 1.14
C GLN A 78 8.33 -16.63 2.24
N ASN A 79 8.54 -15.39 2.66
CA ASN A 79 9.63 -15.01 3.56
C ASN A 79 9.16 -14.60 4.96
N ALA A 80 7.87 -14.29 5.13
CA ALA A 80 7.27 -13.86 6.37
C ALA A 80 6.09 -14.80 6.69
N SER A 81 6.31 -15.70 7.66
CA SER A 81 5.32 -16.70 8.09
C SER A 81 4.04 -16.11 8.69
N ASP A 82 4.09 -14.83 9.08
CA ASP A 82 3.00 -14.03 9.59
C ASP A 82 2.32 -13.19 8.50
N PHE A 83 2.72 -13.33 7.23
CA PHE A 83 2.08 -12.67 6.10
C PHE A 83 1.06 -13.58 5.39
N SER A 84 -0.12 -13.06 5.11
CA SER A 84 -1.21 -13.76 4.44
C SER A 84 -1.44 -13.22 3.03
N PHE A 85 -0.99 -13.98 2.03
CA PHE A 85 -1.33 -13.68 0.64
C PHE A 85 -2.82 -13.90 0.35
N SER A 86 -3.50 -14.83 1.04
CA SER A 86 -4.94 -15.05 0.87
C SER A 86 -5.77 -13.85 1.33
N ASN A 87 -5.30 -13.11 2.34
CA ASN A 87 -5.96 -11.88 2.82
C ASN A 87 -5.54 -10.63 2.03
N THR A 88 -4.54 -10.75 1.14
CA THR A 88 -4.11 -9.65 0.27
C THR A 88 -5.14 -9.43 -0.83
N SER A 89 -5.55 -8.18 -1.05
CA SER A 89 -6.64 -7.84 -1.97
C SER A 89 -6.32 -6.62 -2.82
N PHE A 90 -6.69 -6.66 -4.10
CA PHE A 90 -6.53 -5.57 -5.04
C PHE A 90 -7.90 -4.98 -5.36
N ASN A 91 -8.11 -3.68 -5.13
CA ASN A 91 -9.42 -3.05 -5.37
C ASN A 91 -9.32 -1.60 -5.85
N LYS A 92 -10.42 -1.13 -6.45
CA LYS A 92 -10.58 0.24 -6.96
C LYS A 92 -11.76 1.02 -6.35
N ASP A 93 -12.14 0.72 -5.10
CA ASP A 93 -13.22 1.39 -4.34
C ASP A 93 -13.11 2.92 -4.31
N LEU A 94 -14.18 3.63 -4.69
CA LEU A 94 -14.25 5.09 -4.73
C LEU A 94 -14.13 5.74 -3.35
N VAL A 95 -14.61 5.07 -2.29
CA VAL A 95 -14.51 5.58 -0.91
C VAL A 95 -13.05 5.69 -0.43
N LYS A 96 -12.16 4.99 -1.11
CA LYS A 96 -10.72 4.98 -0.84
C LYS A 96 -9.93 5.94 -1.74
N ALA A 97 -10.57 6.71 -2.62
CA ALA A 97 -9.86 7.60 -3.56
C ALA A 97 -8.94 8.62 -2.86
N GLY A 98 -9.30 9.08 -1.65
CA GLY A 98 -8.50 10.00 -0.85
C GLY A 98 -7.36 9.37 -0.04
N THR A 99 -7.15 8.05 -0.12
CA THR A 99 -6.03 7.37 0.56
C THR A 99 -4.74 7.47 -0.24
N GLY A 100 -3.59 7.31 0.43
CA GLY A 100 -2.28 7.42 -0.21
C GLY A 100 -2.11 6.41 -1.32
N ARG A 101 -2.48 5.15 -1.06
CA ARG A 101 -2.44 4.06 -2.04
C ARG A 101 -3.17 4.41 -3.34
N ARG A 102 -4.35 5.03 -3.23
CA ARG A 102 -5.22 5.32 -4.38
C ARG A 102 -4.84 6.59 -5.11
N PHE A 103 -4.55 7.64 -4.36
CA PHE A 103 -4.15 8.91 -4.94
C PHE A 103 -2.78 8.78 -5.63
N LEU A 104 -1.78 8.21 -4.97
CA LEU A 104 -0.44 8.06 -5.53
C LEU A 104 -0.41 7.04 -6.68
N GLY A 105 -1.22 5.99 -6.63
CA GLY A 105 -1.30 5.02 -7.73
C GLY A 105 -1.82 5.59 -9.06
N GLY A 106 -2.44 6.77 -9.05
CA GLY A 106 -2.80 7.51 -10.27
C GLY A 106 -1.90 8.71 -10.56
N LEU A 107 -0.99 9.07 -9.65
CA LEU A 107 -0.06 10.19 -9.80
C LEU A 107 1.34 9.74 -10.25
N LEU A 108 1.80 8.60 -9.72
CA LEU A 108 3.12 8.04 -9.99
C LEU A 108 3.12 7.27 -11.31
N ASP A 109 4.32 7.02 -11.82
CA ASP A 109 4.56 6.33 -13.08
C ASP A 109 4.06 4.87 -13.03
N ASP A 110 3.86 4.26 -14.20
CA ASP A 110 3.30 2.91 -14.30
C ASP A 110 4.20 1.81 -13.72
N SER A 111 5.50 2.10 -13.52
CA SER A 111 6.47 1.25 -12.83
C SER A 111 6.32 1.29 -11.30
N SER A 112 5.62 2.28 -10.75
CA SER A 112 5.42 2.42 -9.31
C SER A 112 4.21 1.63 -8.82
N TYR A 113 4.39 0.85 -7.76
CA TYR A 113 3.33 0.11 -7.10
C TYR A 113 3.05 0.67 -5.71
N CYS A 114 1.77 1.03 -5.48
CA CYS A 114 1.31 1.59 -4.23
C CYS A 114 0.52 0.55 -3.43
N TYR A 115 0.93 0.29 -2.20
CA TYR A 115 0.28 -0.65 -1.29
C TYR A 115 -0.11 0.01 0.03
N THR A 116 -1.14 -0.55 0.66
CA THR A 116 -1.37 -0.42 2.10
C THR A 116 -1.01 -1.74 2.74
N LEU A 117 -0.03 -1.78 3.64
CA LEU A 117 0.30 -2.95 4.45
C LEU A 117 -0.48 -2.84 5.77
N GLU A 118 -1.34 -3.81 6.04
CA GLU A 118 -2.08 -3.92 7.30
C GLU A 118 -1.41 -5.00 8.15
N VAL A 119 -1.18 -4.70 9.44
CA VAL A 119 -0.57 -5.62 10.40
C VAL A 119 -1.50 -5.81 11.60
N SER A 120 -1.82 -7.04 11.97
CA SER A 120 -2.72 -7.31 13.11
C SER A 120 -2.22 -6.71 14.43
N PHE A 121 -3.15 -6.19 15.24
CA PHE A 121 -2.86 -5.75 16.62
C PHE A 121 -2.57 -6.89 17.59
N TYR A 122 -3.10 -8.09 17.33
CA TYR A 122 -3.19 -9.12 18.37
C TYR A 122 -2.25 -10.30 18.14
N SER A 123 -2.34 -10.92 16.97
CA SER A 123 -1.56 -12.11 16.68
C SER A 123 -1.49 -12.43 15.19
N TYR A 124 -0.70 -13.44 14.88
CA TYR A 124 -0.62 -14.07 13.58
C TYR A 124 -0.90 -15.56 13.76
N ASP A 125 -1.55 -16.15 12.75
CA ASP A 125 -1.79 -17.57 12.63
C ASP A 125 -0.69 -18.22 11.78
N ARG A 126 0.08 -19.12 12.40
CA ARG A 126 1.18 -19.87 11.78
C ARG A 126 0.73 -20.96 10.81
N TRP A 127 -0.55 -21.35 10.81
CA TRP A 127 -1.02 -22.54 10.09
C TRP A 127 -1.22 -22.33 8.58
N GLN A 128 -1.03 -21.12 8.04
CA GLN A 128 -1.19 -20.87 6.59
C GLN A 128 -0.13 -21.57 5.71
N HIS A 129 0.99 -22.03 6.28
CA HIS A 129 2.04 -22.78 5.55
C HIS A 129 2.06 -24.28 5.83
N GLY A 130 1.07 -24.81 6.56
CA GLY A 130 0.96 -26.23 6.95
C GLY A 130 0.49 -27.17 5.83
N ALA A 131 1.11 -27.12 4.65
CA ALA A 131 0.96 -28.13 3.59
C ALA A 131 2.17 -28.09 2.63
N ARG A 132 3.37 -28.29 3.17
CA ARG A 132 4.54 -28.73 2.40
C ARG A 132 5.23 -29.85 3.17
N ALA A 133 4.76 -31.07 2.95
CA ALA A 133 5.47 -32.33 3.15
C ALA A 133 5.31 -33.15 1.88
#